data_AF-A0A496Z366-F1
#
_entry.id   AF-A0A496Z366-F1
#
_cell.length_a   1.000
_cell.length_b   1.000
_cell.length_c   1.000
_cell.angle_alpha   90.00
_cell.angle_beta   90.00
_cell.angle_gamma   90.00
#
_symmetry.space_group_name_H-M   'P 1'
#
loop_
_entity.id
_entity.type
_entity.pdbx_description
1 polymer ?
#
loop_
_entity_poly.entity_id
_entity_poly.type
_entity_poly.pdbx_seq_one_letter_code
_entity_poly.pdbx_strand_id
1 'polypeptide(L)'
;MEYIVDAFNAFFDLLYNNLLAPFLYWIAAFLNLLISPLSAYPPRTQIIVVSVFGAIVSRILAKRFRAKQEKRLLQEFKERLSTLEYTKYIEDDKLRRGFRKGINESADEVYEKIILDKFFEMGISYLFPLFFFLIWLQYSLFTPENLKSLTGSPYVWVTDSGLKLSAAWVYLYFYNILLFGLWILEVIVRVVLKWPKVKKRNSLAI
;
A
#
# COMPACT_ATOMS: atom_id res chain seq x y z
N MET A 1 29.80 26.90 0.49
CA MET A 1 28.78 25.85 0.29
C MET A 1 29.04 24.64 1.17
N GLU A 2 30.28 24.20 1.35
CA GLU A 2 30.69 23.11 2.24
C GLU A 2 30.16 23.24 3.68
N TYR A 3 30.37 24.40 4.34
CA TYR A 3 29.85 24.65 5.69
C TYR A 3 28.32 24.54 5.85
N ILE A 4 27.55 24.84 4.79
CA ILE A 4 26.09 24.72 4.83
C ILE A 4 25.70 23.25 4.72
N VAL A 5 26.39 22.50 3.87
CA VAL A 5 26.17 21.06 3.70
C VAL A 5 26.53 20.31 4.98
N ASP A 6 27.64 20.66 5.63
CA ASP A 6 28.08 20.02 6.88
C ASP A 6 27.13 20.31 8.05
N ALA A 7 26.67 21.57 8.19
CA ALA A 7 25.67 21.92 9.19
C ALA A 7 24.34 21.20 8.95
N PHE A 8 23.95 21.04 7.68
CA PHE A 8 22.74 20.31 7.31
C PHE A 8 22.89 18.82 7.63
N ASN A 9 24.00 18.18 7.26
CA ASN A 9 24.27 16.78 7.57
C ASN A 9 24.31 16.55 9.09
N ALA A 10 24.98 17.41 9.85
CA ALA A 10 25.03 17.31 11.30
C ALA A 10 23.63 17.42 11.95
N PHE A 11 22.76 18.30 11.41
CA PHE A 11 21.37 18.39 11.85
C PHE A 11 20.58 17.11 11.54
N PHE A 12 20.73 16.56 10.34
CA PHE A 12 20.08 15.30 9.96
C PHE A 12 20.59 14.12 10.77
N ASP A 13 21.88 14.06 11.05
CA ASP A 13 22.48 13.04 11.92
C ASP A 13 21.94 13.15 13.34
N LEU A 14 21.80 14.37 13.87
CA LEU A 14 21.20 14.60 15.18
C LEU A 14 19.74 14.14 15.21
N LEU A 15 18.95 14.55 14.22
CA LEU A 15 17.54 14.18 14.12
C LEU A 15 17.36 12.67 13.92
N TYR A 16 18.21 12.06 13.09
CA TYR A 16 18.18 10.63 12.84
C TYR A 16 18.58 9.84 14.10
N ASN A 17 19.74 10.14 14.69
CA ASN A 17 20.28 9.37 15.80
C ASN A 17 19.49 9.55 17.10
N ASN A 18 18.95 10.75 17.36
CA ASN A 18 18.28 11.04 18.64
C ASN A 18 16.76 10.81 18.60
N LEU A 19 16.15 10.86 17.42
CA LEU A 19 14.68 10.80 17.32
C LEU A 19 14.21 9.65 16.42
N LEU A 20 14.68 9.58 15.17
CA LEU A 20 14.19 8.57 14.23
C LEU A 20 14.67 7.17 14.59
N ALA A 21 15.97 6.96 14.77
CA ALA A 21 16.53 5.64 15.05
C ALA A 21 15.94 5.02 16.33
N PRO A 22 15.88 5.72 17.49
CA PRO A 22 15.26 5.16 18.70
C PRO A 22 13.78 4.81 18.49
N PHE A 23 13.04 5.62 17.75
CA PHE A 23 11.65 5.35 17.41
C PHE A 23 11.50 4.11 16.52
N LEU A 24 12.35 3.95 15.51
CA LEU A 24 12.38 2.77 14.65
C LEU A 24 12.76 1.50 15.43
N TYR A 25 13.73 1.60 16.35
CA TYR A 25 14.08 0.51 17.28
C TYR A 25 12.89 0.12 18.16
N TRP A 26 12.13 1.10 18.66
CA TRP A 26 10.94 0.83 19.47
C TRP A 26 9.86 0.10 18.67
N ILE A 27 9.62 0.52 17.42
CA ILE A 27 8.72 -0.20 16.50
C ILE A 27 9.20 -1.64 16.29
N ALA A 28 10.49 -1.83 16.03
CA ALA A 28 11.06 -3.16 15.82
C ALA A 28 10.94 -4.04 17.07
N ALA A 29 11.16 -3.49 18.26
CA ALA A 29 11.00 -4.20 19.53
C ALA A 29 9.54 -4.62 19.77
N PHE A 30 8.60 -3.72 19.49
CA PHE A 30 7.17 -4.03 19.52
C PHE A 30 6.80 -5.16 18.56
N LEU A 31 7.32 -5.12 17.33
CA LEU A 31 7.13 -6.18 16.34
C LEU A 31 7.77 -7.51 16.76
N ASN A 32 8.96 -7.47 17.36
CA ASN A 32 9.61 -8.65 17.93
C ASN A 32 8.74 -9.30 19.02
N LEU A 33 8.07 -8.51 19.85
CA LEU A 33 7.15 -9.03 20.87
C LEU A 33 5.96 -9.75 20.22
N LEU A 34 5.36 -9.16 19.19
CA LEU A 34 4.25 -9.77 18.44
C LEU A 34 4.68 -11.06 17.73
N ILE A 35 5.91 -11.10 17.22
CA ILE A 35 6.46 -12.22 16.45
C ILE A 35 7.17 -13.24 17.36
N SER A 36 7.35 -12.95 18.66
CA SER A 36 8.03 -13.85 19.61
C SER A 36 7.54 -15.31 19.61
N PRO A 37 6.25 -15.63 19.39
CA PRO A 37 5.82 -17.03 19.31
C PRO A 37 6.42 -17.79 18.11
N LEU A 38 6.85 -17.07 17.07
CA LEU A 38 7.48 -17.63 15.88
C LEU A 38 8.99 -17.87 16.05
N SER A 39 9.59 -17.44 17.17
CA SER A 39 11.04 -17.56 17.43
C SER A 39 11.57 -19.00 17.41
N ALA A 40 10.71 -19.99 17.70
CA ALA A 40 11.05 -21.41 17.65
C ALA A 40 11.27 -21.94 16.22
N TYR A 41 10.84 -21.22 15.19
CA TYR A 41 10.96 -21.64 13.80
C TYR A 41 12.25 -21.12 13.13
N PRO A 42 12.72 -21.77 12.06
CA PRO A 42 13.85 -21.25 11.29
C PRO A 42 13.60 -19.83 10.75
N PRO A 43 14.64 -18.98 10.60
CA PRO A 43 14.53 -17.61 10.07
C PRO A 43 13.71 -17.50 8.79
N ARG A 44 13.90 -18.44 7.86
CA ARG A 44 13.14 -18.54 6.60
C ARG A 44 11.63 -18.59 6.83
N THR A 45 11.19 -19.48 7.73
CA THR A 45 9.77 -19.67 8.04
C THR A 45 9.19 -18.44 8.70
N GLN A 46 9.93 -17.82 9.63
CA GLN A 46 9.49 -16.59 10.29
C GLN A 46 9.23 -15.47 9.28
N ILE A 47 10.16 -15.25 8.35
CA ILE A 47 10.04 -14.21 7.31
C ILE A 47 8.86 -14.49 6.38
N ILE A 48 8.62 -15.74 5.99
CA ILE A 48 7.48 -16.11 5.14
C ILE A 48 6.16 -15.83 5.87
N VAL A 49 6.03 -16.23 7.14
CA VAL A 49 4.82 -15.99 7.94
C VAL A 49 4.55 -14.50 8.11
N VAL A 50 5.59 -13.72 8.37
CA VAL A 50 5.48 -12.24 8.48
C VAL A 50 5.09 -11.62 7.13
N SER A 51 5.58 -12.15 6.02
CA SER A 51 5.18 -11.72 4.67
C SER A 51 3.70 -11.96 4.41
N VAL A 52 3.18 -13.13 4.82
CA VAL A 52 1.74 -13.45 4.77
C VAL A 52 0.94 -12.47 5.61
N PHE A 53 1.36 -12.24 6.85
CA PHE A 53 0.67 -11.32 7.75
C PHE A 53 0.67 -9.89 7.19
N GLY A 54 1.80 -9.41 6.68
CA GLY A 54 1.91 -8.11 6.02
C GLY A 54 0.98 -7.97 4.83
N ALA A 55 0.89 -8.99 3.96
CA ALA A 55 -0.02 -8.98 2.82
C ALA A 55 -1.50 -8.94 3.26
N ILE A 56 -1.86 -9.69 4.31
CA ILE A 56 -3.22 -9.68 4.88
C ILE A 56 -3.56 -8.31 5.47
N VAL A 57 -2.67 -7.74 6.29
CA VAL A 57 -2.85 -6.41 6.90
C VAL A 57 -3.05 -5.35 5.81
N SER A 58 -2.21 -5.38 4.79
CA SER A 58 -2.31 -4.49 3.63
C SER A 58 -3.65 -4.59 2.94
N ARG A 59 -4.15 -5.82 2.76
CA ARG A 59 -5.47 -6.06 2.17
C ARG A 59 -6.61 -5.53 3.04
N ILE A 60 -6.52 -5.70 4.36
CA ILE A 60 -7.52 -5.18 5.30
C ILE A 60 -7.54 -3.65 5.26
N LEU A 61 -6.37 -3.01 5.29
CA LEU A 61 -6.23 -1.56 5.19
C LEU A 61 -6.78 -1.04 3.87
N ALA A 62 -6.41 -1.65 2.74
CA ALA A 62 -6.92 -1.28 1.42
C ALA A 62 -8.46 -1.33 1.40
N LYS A 63 -9.08 -2.40 1.92
CA LYS A 63 -10.54 -2.51 1.99
C LYS A 63 -11.17 -1.43 2.87
N ARG A 64 -10.58 -1.14 4.03
CA ARG A 64 -11.13 -0.16 4.98
C ARG A 64 -11.06 1.27 4.46
N PHE A 65 -9.94 1.65 3.84
CA PHE A 65 -9.77 2.99 3.28
C PHE A 65 -10.61 3.19 2.02
N ARG A 66 -10.57 2.24 1.09
CA ARG A 66 -11.36 2.29 -0.14
C ARG A 66 -12.87 2.43 0.10
N ALA A 67 -13.40 1.74 1.11
CA ALA A 67 -14.84 1.71 1.36
C ALA A 67 -15.42 3.05 1.84
N LYS A 68 -14.61 3.95 2.42
CA LYS A 68 -15.11 5.14 3.11
C LYS A 68 -15.26 6.36 2.21
N GLN A 69 -14.37 6.56 1.23
CA GLN A 69 -14.30 7.82 0.48
C GLN A 69 -14.59 7.68 -1.02
N GLU A 70 -14.22 6.55 -1.64
CA GLU A 70 -14.31 6.35 -3.10
C GLU A 70 -15.74 6.57 -3.63
N LYS A 71 -16.76 6.05 -2.93
CA LYS A 71 -18.16 6.18 -3.38
C LYS A 71 -18.67 7.63 -3.33
N ARG A 72 -18.29 8.38 -2.30
CA ARG A 72 -18.73 9.77 -2.12
C ARG A 72 -18.10 10.68 -3.17
N LEU A 73 -16.78 10.59 -3.34
CA LEU A 73 -16.05 11.43 -4.29
C LEU A 73 -16.41 11.11 -5.75
N LEU A 74 -16.62 9.83 -6.09
CA LEU A 74 -17.11 9.46 -7.43
C LEU A 74 -18.54 9.95 -7.70
N GLN A 75 -19.38 9.98 -6.67
CA GLN A 75 -20.74 10.49 -6.81
C GLN A 75 -20.73 12.01 -6.98
N GLU A 76 -19.99 12.74 -6.14
CA GLU A 76 -19.80 14.19 -6.26
C GLU A 76 -19.21 14.56 -7.65
N PHE A 77 -18.22 13.82 -8.14
CA PHE A 77 -17.65 14.03 -9.47
C PHE A 77 -18.67 13.81 -10.60
N LYS A 78 -19.48 12.74 -10.51
CA LYS A 78 -20.53 12.46 -11.50
C LYS A 78 -21.63 13.52 -11.51
N GLU A 79 -22.01 14.01 -10.33
CA GLU A 79 -23.00 15.09 -10.19
C GLU A 79 -22.48 16.42 -10.79
N ARG A 80 -21.19 16.74 -10.60
CA ARG A 80 -20.57 17.91 -11.23
C ARG A 80 -20.52 17.78 -12.76
N LEU A 81 -20.18 16.59 -13.27
CA LEU A 81 -20.17 16.32 -14.71
C LEU A 81 -21.57 16.34 -15.34
N SER A 82 -22.60 15.82 -14.67
CA SER A 82 -23.97 15.94 -15.20
C SER A 82 -24.44 17.39 -15.23
N THR A 83 -23.96 18.23 -14.29
CA THR A 83 -24.23 19.68 -14.28
C THR A 83 -23.71 20.38 -15.56
N LEU A 84 -22.62 19.89 -16.17
CA LEU A 84 -22.14 20.39 -17.48
C LEU A 84 -23.13 20.13 -18.61
N GLU A 85 -23.93 19.07 -18.55
CA GLU A 85 -24.94 18.80 -19.58
C GLU A 85 -26.06 19.85 -19.56
N TYR A 86 -26.44 20.32 -18.37
CA TYR A 86 -27.47 21.37 -18.21
C TYR A 86 -27.00 22.75 -18.70
N THR A 87 -25.69 23.01 -18.76
CA THR A 87 -25.16 24.25 -19.36
C THR A 87 -25.40 24.35 -20.86
N LYS A 88 -25.83 23.27 -21.54
CA LYS A 88 -26.20 23.31 -22.96
C LYS A 88 -27.51 24.09 -23.21
N TYR A 89 -28.34 24.29 -22.18
CA TYR A 89 -29.61 25.00 -22.28
C TYR A 89 -29.50 26.50 -21.98
N ILE A 90 -28.30 27.02 -21.69
CA ILE A 90 -28.06 28.45 -21.48
C ILE A 90 -27.93 29.12 -22.86
N GLU A 91 -28.83 30.05 -23.17
CA GLU A 91 -28.87 30.77 -24.46
C GLU A 91 -27.73 31.78 -24.62
N ASP A 92 -27.30 32.43 -23.53
CA ASP A 92 -26.20 33.39 -23.55
C ASP A 92 -24.83 32.68 -23.56
N ASP A 93 -24.10 32.82 -24.66
CA ASP A 93 -22.83 32.14 -24.87
C ASP A 93 -21.70 32.63 -23.93
N LYS A 94 -21.74 33.88 -23.46
CA LYS A 94 -20.78 34.40 -22.46
C LYS A 94 -21.03 33.79 -21.09
N LEU A 95 -22.30 33.75 -20.66
CA LEU A 95 -22.69 33.11 -19.41
C LEU A 95 -22.40 31.61 -19.46
N ARG A 96 -22.71 30.95 -20.57
CA ARG A 96 -22.42 29.53 -20.79
C ARG A 96 -20.94 29.19 -20.64
N ARG A 97 -20.04 29.99 -21.23
CA ARG A 97 -18.59 29.79 -21.07
C ARG A 97 -18.12 29.99 -19.63
N GLY A 98 -18.64 31.01 -18.94
CA GLY A 98 -18.33 31.27 -17.54
C GLY A 98 -18.75 30.12 -16.63
N PHE A 99 -19.98 29.63 -16.78
CA PHE A 99 -20.49 28.47 -16.04
C PHE A 99 -19.71 27.19 -16.34
N ARG A 100 -19.39 26.92 -17.60
CA ARG A 100 -18.57 25.75 -17.97
C ARG A 100 -17.17 25.81 -17.36
N LYS A 101 -16.54 26.98 -17.36
CA LYS A 101 -15.21 27.15 -16.75
C LYS A 101 -15.26 26.89 -15.24
N GLY A 102 -16.23 27.47 -14.54
CA GLY A 102 -16.39 27.26 -13.10
C GLY A 102 -16.74 25.81 -12.73
N ILE A 103 -17.56 25.12 -13.53
CA ILE A 103 -17.84 23.70 -13.30
C ILE A 103 -16.60 22.84 -13.58
N ASN A 104 -15.84 23.11 -14.63
CA ASN A 104 -14.60 22.40 -14.92
C ASN A 104 -13.57 22.60 -13.79
N GLU A 105 -13.35 23.83 -13.33
CA GLU A 105 -12.46 24.10 -12.19
C GLU A 105 -12.91 23.34 -10.93
N SER A 106 -14.23 23.31 -10.65
CA SER A 106 -14.76 22.53 -9.52
C SER A 106 -14.61 21.01 -9.70
N ALA A 107 -14.67 20.52 -10.94
CA ALA A 107 -14.50 19.10 -11.25
C ALA A 107 -13.03 18.69 -11.14
N ASP A 108 -12.11 19.57 -11.54
CA ASP A 108 -10.67 19.39 -11.40
C ASP A 108 -10.27 19.34 -9.92
N GLU A 109 -10.82 20.22 -9.06
CA GLU A 109 -10.59 20.15 -7.61
C GLU A 109 -11.07 18.82 -6.99
N VAL A 110 -12.21 18.29 -7.46
CA VAL A 110 -12.71 16.99 -7.01
C VAL A 110 -11.81 15.86 -7.53
N TYR A 111 -11.32 15.97 -8.76
CA TYR A 111 -10.40 15.01 -9.35
C TYR A 111 -9.04 14.97 -8.62
N GLU A 112 -8.48 16.12 -8.28
CA GLU A 112 -7.26 16.22 -7.47
C GLU A 112 -7.45 15.55 -6.11
N LYS A 113 -8.60 15.79 -5.44
CA LYS A 113 -8.94 15.10 -4.18
C LYS A 113 -9.01 13.58 -4.36
N ILE A 114 -9.56 13.09 -5.48
CA ILE A 114 -9.59 11.65 -5.79
C ILE A 114 -8.17 11.10 -5.97
N ILE A 115 -7.29 11.79 -6.71
CA ILE A 115 -5.90 11.37 -6.89
C ILE A 115 -5.17 11.32 -5.55
N LEU A 116 -5.31 12.38 -4.75
CA LEU A 116 -4.65 12.50 -3.46
C LEU A 116 -5.14 11.43 -2.48
N ASP A 117 -6.45 11.18 -2.43
CA ASP A 117 -7.02 10.10 -1.62
C ASP A 117 -6.51 8.72 -2.09
N LYS A 118 -6.39 8.50 -3.41
CA LYS A 118 -5.79 7.26 -3.95
C LYS A 118 -4.31 7.12 -3.63
N PHE A 119 -3.57 8.21 -3.64
CA PHE A 119 -2.16 8.23 -3.24
C PHE A 119 -2.01 7.87 -1.76
N PHE A 120 -2.80 8.48 -0.87
CA PHE A 120 -2.82 8.14 0.56
C PHE A 120 -3.35 6.72 0.81
N GLU A 121 -4.35 6.27 0.07
CA GLU A 121 -4.84 4.89 0.12
C GLU A 121 -3.70 3.93 -0.18
N MET A 122 -2.94 4.14 -1.26
CA MET A 122 -1.78 3.31 -1.61
C MET A 122 -0.67 3.41 -0.56
N GLY A 123 -0.35 4.61 -0.09
CA GLY A 123 0.67 4.82 0.93
C GLY A 123 0.35 4.08 2.23
N ILE A 124 -0.87 4.20 2.74
CA ILE A 124 -1.27 3.58 4.00
C ILE A 124 -1.55 2.07 3.83
N SER A 125 -2.13 1.65 2.70
CA SER A 125 -2.50 0.24 2.54
C SER A 125 -1.38 -0.65 2.05
N TYR A 126 -0.41 -0.13 1.29
CA TYR A 126 0.68 -0.93 0.71
C TYR A 126 2.03 -0.54 1.29
N LEU A 127 2.41 0.74 1.26
CA LEU A 127 3.73 1.17 1.70
C LEU A 127 3.90 1.05 3.21
N PHE A 128 2.88 1.42 3.99
CA PHE A 128 2.97 1.39 5.45
C PHE A 128 3.26 -0.02 5.99
N PRO A 129 2.50 -1.08 5.67
CA PRO A 129 2.84 -2.42 6.15
C PRO A 129 4.18 -2.92 5.62
N LEU A 130 4.50 -2.63 4.36
CA LEU A 130 5.79 -2.98 3.75
C LEU A 130 6.96 -2.39 4.55
N PHE A 131 6.97 -1.07 4.77
CA PHE A 131 8.03 -0.42 5.54
C PHE A 131 8.03 -0.85 7.00
N PHE A 132 6.86 -1.07 7.60
CA PHE A 132 6.74 -1.49 8.99
C PHE A 132 7.49 -2.81 9.25
N PHE A 133 7.34 -3.81 8.37
CA PHE A 133 8.06 -5.07 8.50
C PHE A 133 9.50 -5.03 7.97
N LEU A 134 9.83 -4.13 7.03
CA LEU A 134 11.21 -3.88 6.64
C LEU A 134 12.02 -3.27 7.78
N ILE A 135 11.44 -2.34 8.55
CA ILE A 135 12.05 -1.78 9.76
C ILE A 135 12.32 -2.90 10.76
N TRP A 136 11.35 -3.80 10.95
CA TRP A 136 11.56 -4.98 11.80
C TRP A 136 12.71 -5.85 11.29
N LEU A 137 12.80 -6.16 10.00
CA LEU A 137 13.93 -6.92 9.45
C LEU A 137 15.28 -6.21 9.67
N GLN A 138 15.32 -4.89 9.50
CA GLN A 138 16.53 -4.08 9.66
C GLN A 138 17.07 -4.10 11.10
N TYR A 139 16.18 -4.12 12.09
CA TYR A 139 16.53 -4.02 13.51
C TYR A 139 16.27 -5.31 14.32
N SER A 140 16.02 -6.43 13.65
CA SER A 140 15.82 -7.74 14.28
C SER A 140 17.08 -8.61 14.20
N LEU A 141 16.96 -9.86 14.66
CA LEU A 141 18.01 -10.89 14.58
C LEU A 141 18.33 -11.32 13.14
N PHE A 142 17.67 -10.75 12.13
CA PHE A 142 17.85 -11.12 10.72
C PHE A 142 18.86 -10.23 9.99
N THR A 143 19.70 -9.48 10.71
CA THR A 143 20.85 -8.80 10.11
C THR A 143 21.85 -9.85 9.57
N PRO A 144 22.64 -9.52 8.53
CA PRO A 144 23.59 -10.46 7.94
C PRO A 144 24.55 -11.09 8.95
N GLU A 145 24.99 -10.34 9.95
CA GLU A 145 25.90 -10.78 11.00
C GLU A 145 25.24 -11.82 11.92
N ASN A 146 24.00 -11.54 12.33
CA ASN A 146 23.23 -12.42 13.19
C ASN A 146 22.73 -13.67 12.43
N LEU A 147 22.40 -13.54 11.16
CA LEU A 147 22.08 -14.69 10.31
C LEU A 147 23.29 -15.61 10.14
N LYS A 148 24.48 -15.04 9.97
CA LYS A 148 25.72 -15.81 9.87
C LYS A 148 26.00 -16.58 11.17
N SER A 149 25.74 -15.99 12.33
CA SER A 149 25.92 -16.69 13.62
C SER A 149 24.88 -17.79 13.84
N LEU A 150 23.63 -17.57 13.41
CA LEU A 150 22.52 -18.53 13.60
C LEU A 150 22.50 -19.66 12.58
N THR A 151 22.91 -19.40 11.34
CA THR A 151 22.72 -20.32 10.20
C THR A 151 24.00 -20.66 9.44
N GLY A 152 25.14 -20.06 9.81
CA GLY A 152 26.41 -20.19 9.11
C GLY A 152 26.51 -19.38 7.81
N SER A 153 25.42 -18.71 7.40
CA SER A 153 25.31 -17.92 6.17
C SER A 153 24.74 -16.53 6.47
N PRO A 154 25.27 -15.44 5.88
CA PRO A 154 24.67 -14.12 5.99
C PRO A 154 23.37 -13.98 5.16
N TYR A 155 22.99 -15.04 4.44
CA TYR A 155 21.81 -15.09 3.57
C TYR A 155 20.76 -16.04 4.13
N VAL A 156 19.51 -15.62 4.04
CA VAL A 156 18.34 -16.39 4.48
C VAL A 156 18.06 -17.54 3.53
N TRP A 157 18.32 -17.36 2.23
CA TRP A 157 18.08 -18.36 1.21
C TRP A 157 19.27 -18.42 0.26
N VAL A 158 19.75 -19.64 -0.02
CA VAL A 158 20.71 -19.92 -1.09
C VAL A 158 20.06 -20.97 -2.00
N THR A 159 19.89 -20.67 -3.29
CA THR A 159 19.33 -21.62 -4.26
C THR A 159 20.41 -22.54 -4.80
N ASP A 160 20.02 -23.67 -5.40
CA ASP A 160 20.95 -24.61 -6.04
C ASP A 160 21.71 -23.98 -7.21
N SER A 161 21.16 -22.93 -7.83
CA SER A 161 21.82 -22.09 -8.83
C SER A 161 22.85 -21.10 -8.26
N GLY A 162 23.06 -21.09 -6.95
CA GLY A 162 24.01 -20.21 -6.27
C GLY A 162 23.47 -18.80 -5.98
N LEU A 163 22.18 -18.53 -6.22
CA LEU A 163 21.56 -17.24 -5.96
C LEU A 163 21.32 -17.07 -4.45
N LYS A 164 21.83 -15.97 -3.90
CA LYS A 164 21.82 -15.69 -2.46
C LYS A 164 20.87 -14.54 -2.16
N LEU A 165 19.86 -14.78 -1.34
CA LEU A 165 18.84 -13.79 -1.00
C LEU A 165 18.97 -13.34 0.46
N SER A 166 18.98 -12.02 0.66
CA SER A 166 18.88 -11.41 1.99
C SER A 166 17.46 -11.56 2.55
N ALA A 167 17.31 -11.38 3.86
CA ALA A 167 16.01 -11.41 4.53
C ALA A 167 15.00 -10.43 3.90
N ALA A 168 15.45 -9.22 3.59
CA ALA A 168 14.63 -8.19 2.95
C ALA A 168 14.14 -8.62 1.56
N TRP A 169 15.02 -9.21 0.74
CA TRP A 169 14.63 -9.69 -0.59
C TRP A 169 13.60 -10.82 -0.52
N VAL A 170 13.81 -11.79 0.38
CA VAL A 170 12.85 -12.87 0.61
C VAL A 170 11.50 -12.30 1.03
N TYR A 171 11.49 -11.38 2.00
CA TYR A 171 10.28 -10.71 2.46
C TYR A 171 9.55 -9.99 1.31
N LEU A 172 10.25 -9.12 0.57
CA LEU A 172 9.68 -8.35 -0.53
C LEU A 172 9.08 -9.26 -1.61
N TYR A 173 9.79 -10.33 -1.97
CA TYR A 173 9.33 -11.28 -2.96
C TYR A 173 8.03 -11.96 -2.54
N PHE A 174 8.00 -12.57 -1.35
CA PHE A 174 6.80 -13.26 -0.86
C PHE A 174 5.65 -12.29 -0.59
N TYR A 175 5.91 -11.13 -0.01
CA TYR A 175 4.90 -10.10 0.24
C TYR A 175 4.19 -9.68 -1.05
N ASN A 176 4.94 -9.38 -2.11
CA ASN A 176 4.36 -8.95 -3.38
C ASN A 176 3.61 -10.08 -4.10
N ILE A 177 4.15 -11.31 -4.10
CA ILE A 177 3.46 -12.46 -4.70
C ILE A 177 2.15 -12.75 -3.98
N LEU A 178 2.15 -12.71 -2.65
CA LEU A 178 0.94 -12.96 -1.86
C LEU A 178 -0.10 -11.87 -2.07
N LEU A 179 0.31 -10.60 -2.12
CA LEU A 179 -0.59 -9.51 -2.46
C LEU A 179 -1.18 -9.65 -3.85
N PHE A 180 -0.36 -9.98 -4.84
CA PHE A 180 -0.81 -10.20 -6.21
C PHE A 180 -1.77 -11.39 -6.30
N GLY A 181 -1.46 -12.50 -5.62
CA GLY A 181 -2.34 -13.66 -5.52
C GLY A 181 -3.68 -13.35 -4.86
N LEU A 182 -3.68 -12.59 -3.75
CA LEU A 182 -4.89 -12.13 -3.08
C LEU A 182 -5.73 -11.20 -3.97
N TRP A 183 -5.08 -10.38 -4.80
CA TRP A 183 -5.76 -9.53 -5.77
C TRP A 183 -6.42 -10.35 -6.88
N ILE A 184 -5.70 -11.30 -7.48
CA ILE A 184 -6.25 -12.22 -8.48
C ILE A 184 -7.44 -12.98 -7.91
N LEU A 185 -7.30 -13.54 -6.71
CA LEU A 185 -8.37 -14.28 -6.06
C LEU A 185 -9.63 -13.42 -5.90
N GLU A 186 -9.48 -12.16 -5.51
CA GLU A 186 -10.60 -11.24 -5.41
C GLU A 186 -11.26 -10.97 -6.77
N VAL A 187 -10.46 -10.76 -7.82
CA VAL A 187 -10.99 -10.57 -9.18
C VAL A 187 -11.79 -11.79 -9.61
N ILE A 188 -11.24 -13.00 -9.42
CA ILE A 188 -11.92 -14.27 -9.73
C ILE A 188 -13.23 -14.36 -8.95
N VAL A 189 -13.20 -14.14 -7.63
CA VAL A 189 -14.39 -14.17 -6.77
C VAL A 189 -15.45 -13.17 -7.26
N ARG A 190 -15.06 -11.95 -7.65
CA ARG A 190 -15.98 -10.94 -8.18
C ARG A 190 -16.58 -11.34 -9.53
N VAL A 191 -15.79 -11.95 -10.42
CA VAL A 191 -16.25 -12.39 -11.74
C VAL A 191 -17.17 -13.60 -11.60
N VAL A 192 -16.74 -14.64 -10.88
CA VAL A 192 -17.48 -15.90 -10.71
C VAL A 192 -18.77 -15.70 -9.92
N LEU A 193 -18.75 -14.98 -8.79
CA LEU A 193 -19.97 -14.77 -7.99
C LEU A 193 -20.97 -13.81 -8.65
N LYS A 194 -20.54 -12.92 -9.54
CA LYS A 194 -21.45 -12.03 -10.28
C LYS A 194 -22.00 -12.68 -11.55
N TRP A 195 -21.51 -13.84 -11.99
CA TRP A 195 -21.82 -14.34 -13.33
C TRP A 195 -23.20 -15.01 -13.51
N PRO A 196 -23.90 -15.59 -12.51
CA PRO A 196 -25.23 -16.16 -12.77
C PRO A 196 -26.33 -15.52 -11.93
N LYS A 197 -26.63 -14.24 -12.16
CA LYS A 197 -27.98 -13.68 -11.89
C LYS A 197 -28.66 -13.06 -13.11
N VAL A 198 -27.95 -12.87 -14.22
CA VAL A 198 -28.51 -12.26 -15.43
C VAL A 198 -29.20 -13.28 -16.35
N LYS A 199 -28.85 -14.57 -16.27
CA LYS A 199 -29.37 -15.58 -17.22
C LYS A 199 -30.71 -16.23 -16.86
N LYS A 200 -31.24 -16.02 -15.65
CA LYS A 200 -32.50 -16.67 -15.19
C LYS A 200 -33.77 -15.80 -15.31
N ARG A 201 -33.67 -14.55 -15.77
CA ARG A 201 -34.84 -13.67 -15.95
C ARG A 201 -35.42 -13.66 -17.37
N ASN A 202 -34.70 -14.20 -18.36
CA ASN A 202 -35.13 -14.18 -19.77
C ASN A 202 -35.59 -15.55 -20.29
N SER A 203 -35.72 -16.58 -19.45
CA SER A 203 -36.16 -17.92 -19.86
C SER A 203 -37.52 -18.34 -19.27
N LEU A 204 -38.30 -17.38 -18.73
CA LEU A 204 -39.67 -17.59 -18.25
C LEU A 204 -40.69 -16.68 -18.96
N ALA A 205 -40.33 -16.18 -20.14
CA ALA A 205 -41.21 -15.45 -21.03
C ALA A 205 -41.25 -16.15 -22.39
N ILE A 206 -41.78 -17.38 -22.41
CA ILE A 206 -42.38 -18.03 -23.58
C ILE A 206 -43.60 -18.79 -23.06
#